data_AF-A0A241Q1W8-F1
#
_entry.id   AF-A0A241Q1W8-F1
#
_cell.length_a   1.000
_cell.length_b   1.000
_cell.length_c   1.000
_cell.angle_alpha   90.00
_cell.angle_beta   90.00
_cell.angle_gamma   90.00
#
_symmetry.space_group_name_H-M   'P 1'
#
loop_
_entity.id
_entity.type
_entity.pdbx_description
1 polymer ?
#
loop_
_entity_poly.entity_id
_entity_poly.type
_entity_poly.pdbx_seq_one_letter_code
_entity_poly.pdbx_strand_id
1 'polypeptide(L)' 'MLEKKELIDLIEQIKNFEGTEEEEDILLEKLENLVLDPEISDYIYWTDMSSEEIADKVLAYKPIILKNK' A
#
# COMPACT_ATOMS: atom_id res chain seq x y z
N MET A 1 0.82 -14.53 -1.98
CA MET A 1 0.79 -13.16 -2.50
C MET A 1 -0.66 -12.75 -2.51
N LEU A 2 -0.97 -11.55 -2.01
CA LEU A 2 -2.32 -10.98 -2.12
C LEU A 2 -2.71 -10.93 -3.60
N GLU A 3 -3.95 -11.25 -3.96
CA GLU A 3 -4.39 -11.05 -5.34
C GLU A 3 -4.45 -9.55 -5.64
N LYS A 4 -4.12 -9.13 -6.87
CA LYS A 4 -4.14 -7.71 -7.25
C LYS A 4 -5.47 -7.04 -6.89
N LYS A 5 -6.57 -7.78 -7.04
CA LYS A 5 -7.91 -7.31 -6.68
C LYS A 5 -8.05 -7.02 -5.19
N GLU A 6 -7.59 -7.90 -4.32
CA GLU A 6 -7.61 -7.70 -2.87
C GLU A 6 -6.75 -6.50 -2.45
N LEU A 7 -5.62 -6.27 -3.14
CA LEU A 7 -4.77 -5.11 -2.92
C LEU A 7 -5.50 -3.81 -3.30
N ILE A 8 -6.14 -3.79 -4.47
CA ILE A 8 -6.94 -2.63 -4.92
C ILE A 8 -8.07 -2.35 -3.93
N ASP A 9 -8.82 -3.38 -3.54
CA ASP A 9 -9.97 -3.24 -2.63
C ASP A 9 -9.51 -2.69 -1.25
N LEU A 10 -8.33 -3.10 -0.76
CA LEU A 10 -7.75 -2.58 0.50
C LEU A 10 -7.24 -1.13 0.36
N ILE A 11 -6.58 -0.79 -0.75
CA ILE A 11 -6.14 0.60 -1.01
C ILE A 11 -7.36 1.52 -1.11
N GLU A 12 -8.41 1.11 -1.82
CA GLU A 12 -9.64 1.87 -1.95
C GLU A 12 -10.33 2.08 -0.60
N GLN A 13 -10.31 1.07 0.27
CA GLN A 13 -10.84 1.17 1.62
C GLN A 13 -10.09 2.23 2.45
N ILE A 14 -8.77 2.29 2.35
CA ILE A 14 -7.96 3.28 3.08
C ILE A 14 -8.18 4.68 2.51
N LYS A 15 -8.18 4.85 1.18
CA LYS A 15 -8.40 6.17 0.54
C LYS A 15 -9.75 6.80 0.87
N ASN A 16 -10.78 5.98 1.09
CA ASN A 16 -12.13 6.42 1.44
C ASN A 16 -12.48 6.09 2.89
N PHE A 17 -11.47 5.93 3.76
CA PHE A 17 -11.70 5.51 5.12
C PHE A 17 -12.52 6.56 5.90
N GLU A 18 -13.51 6.07 6.65
CA GLU A 18 -14.30 6.87 7.57
C GLU A 18 -14.21 6.22 8.96
N GLY A 19 -13.74 6.96 9.95
CA GLY A 19 -13.53 6.44 11.30
C GLY A 19 -12.57 7.29 12.11
N THR A 20 -11.92 6.66 13.07
CA THR A 20 -10.85 7.28 13.87
C THR A 20 -9.49 7.09 13.21
N GLU A 21 -8.55 8.00 13.47
CA GLU A 21 -7.14 7.90 13.03
C GLU A 21 -6.52 6.57 13.50
N GLU A 22 -6.81 6.12 14.72
CA GLU A 22 -6.33 4.83 15.23
C GLU A 22 -6.81 3.62 14.41
N GLU A 23 -8.05 3.66 13.89
CA GLU A 23 -8.58 2.59 13.05
C GLU A 23 -7.99 2.64 11.63
N GLU A 24 -7.72 3.84 11.10
CA GLU A 24 -7.04 4.03 9.83
C GLU A 24 -5.61 3.51 9.90
N ASP A 25 -4.87 3.84 10.96
CA ASP A 25 -3.50 3.41 11.21
C ASP A 25 -3.38 1.88 11.24
N ILE A 26 -4.35 1.18 11.85
CA ILE A 26 -4.38 -0.29 11.88
C ILE A 26 -4.56 -0.87 10.46
N LEU A 27 -5.37 -0.24 9.61
CA LEU A 27 -5.56 -0.67 8.22
C LEU A 27 -4.30 -0.40 7.39
N LEU A 28 -3.67 0.75 7.59
CA LEU A 28 -2.44 1.14 6.92
C LEU A 28 -1.29 0.20 7.29
N GLU A 29 -1.07 -0.06 8.59
CA GLU A 29 -0.04 -0.99 9.06
C GLU A 29 -0.24 -2.39 8.48
N LYS A 30 -1.49 -2.85 8.40
CA LYS A 30 -1.82 -4.13 7.74
C LYS A 30 -1.41 -4.12 6.27
N LEU A 31 -1.71 -3.04 5.54
CA LEU A 31 -1.34 -2.91 4.12
C LEU A 31 0.19 -2.90 3.95
N GLU A 32 0.91 -2.11 4.73
CA GLU A 32 2.38 -2.01 4.71
C GLU A 32 3.04 -3.37 4.94
N ASN A 33 2.51 -4.17 5.87
CA ASN A 33 3.02 -5.52 6.14
C ASN A 33 2.75 -6.54 5.01
N LEU A 34 1.82 -6.26 4.09
CA LEU A 34 1.48 -7.15 2.98
C LEU A 34 2.30 -6.88 1.71
N VAL A 35 2.99 -5.74 1.64
CA VAL A 35 3.68 -5.28 0.44
C VAL A 35 5.17 -5.14 0.67
N LEU A 36 5.94 -5.16 -0.42
CA LEU A 36 7.39 -4.95 -0.36
C LEU A 36 7.79 -3.50 -0.58
N ASP A 37 6.91 -2.71 -1.21
CA ASP A 37 7.16 -1.31 -1.55
C ASP A 37 7.02 -0.43 -0.30
N PRO A 38 8.11 0.18 0.19
CA PRO A 38 8.07 1.00 1.40
C PRO A 38 7.32 2.33 1.21
N GLU A 39 7.04 2.73 -0.03
CA GLU A 39 6.45 4.04 -0.35
C GLU A 39 4.92 3.95 -0.54
N ILE A 40 4.29 2.83 -0.12
CA ILE A 40 2.85 2.61 -0.37
C ILE A 40 1.95 3.66 0.28
N SER A 41 2.28 4.08 1.50
CA SER A 41 1.57 5.15 2.21
C SER A 41 1.70 6.49 1.47
N ASP A 42 2.88 6.78 0.92
CA ASP A 42 3.10 7.99 0.15
C ASP A 42 2.24 8.04 -1.11
N TYR A 43 2.06 6.91 -1.79
CA TYR A 43 1.17 6.85 -2.95
C TYR A 43 -0.29 7.11 -2.58
N ILE A 44 -0.73 6.68 -1.39
CA ILE A 44 -2.11 6.85 -0.90
C ILE A 44 -2.38 8.31 -0.52
N TYR A 45 -1.48 8.96 0.22
CA TYR A 45 -1.75 10.28 0.82
C TYR A 45 -1.21 11.46 0.02
N TRP A 46 -0.17 11.26 -0.79
CA TRP A 46 0.55 12.37 -1.43
C TRP A 46 0.48 12.36 -2.96
N THR A 47 -0.34 11.49 -3.55
CA THR A 47 -0.50 11.42 -5.00
C THR A 47 -1.97 11.33 -5.43
N ASP A 48 -2.25 11.69 -6.67
CA ASP A 48 -3.57 11.52 -7.29
C ASP A 48 -3.74 10.13 -7.96
N MET A 49 -2.84 9.18 -7.69
CA MET A 49 -2.87 7.86 -8.34
C MET A 49 -4.15 7.09 -7.98
N SER A 50 -4.72 6.38 -8.95
CA SER A 50 -5.84 5.47 -8.71
C SER A 50 -5.38 4.25 -7.91
N SER A 51 -6.31 3.58 -7.22
CA SER A 51 -6.01 2.37 -6.45
C SER A 51 -5.40 1.26 -7.32
N GLU A 52 -5.79 1.18 -8.60
CA GLU A 52 -5.18 0.30 -9.60
C GLU A 52 -3.75 0.69 -9.96
N GLU A 53 -3.49 1.98 -10.17
CA GLU A 53 -2.14 2.49 -10.48
C GLU A 53 -1.18 2.25 -9.31
N ILE A 54 -1.64 2.47 -8.08
CA ILE A 54 -0.89 2.17 -6.85
C ILE A 54 -0.61 0.66 -6.78
N ALA A 55 -1.63 -0.19 -6.96
CA ALA A 55 -1.46 -1.63 -6.94
C ALA A 55 -0.46 -2.13 -8.00
N ASP A 56 -0.52 -1.61 -9.22
CA ASP A 56 0.43 -1.93 -10.28
C ASP A 56 1.86 -1.53 -9.93
N LYS A 57 2.05 -0.33 -9.36
CA LYS A 57 3.35 0.18 -8.94
C LYS A 57 3.95 -0.68 -7.83
N VAL A 58 3.16 -0.97 -6.80
CA VAL A 58 3.55 -1.78 -5.64
C VAL A 58 3.90 -3.22 -6.05
N LEU A 59 3.10 -3.84 -6.92
CA LEU A 59 3.38 -5.19 -7.43
C LEU A 59 4.61 -5.25 -8.34
N ALA A 60 4.95 -4.14 -8.99
CA ALA A 60 6.15 -4.02 -9.82
C ALA A 60 7.42 -3.71 -9.00
N TYR A 61 7.28 -3.35 -7.72
CA TYR A 61 8.41 -2.98 -6.87
C TYR A 61 9.40 -4.14 -6.68
N LYS A 62 10.70 -3.81 -6.76
CA LYS A 62 11.80 -4.76 -6.59
C LYS A 62 12.77 -4.23 -5.54
N PRO A 63 12.78 -4.81 -4.33
CA PRO A 63 13.72 -4.42 -3.29
C PRO A 63 15.17 -4.55 -3.76
N ILE A 64 16.00 -3.57 -3.41
CA ILE A 64 17.45 -3.65 -3.60
C ILE A 64 18.04 -4.39 -2.39
N ILE A 65 18.58 -5.59 -2.61
CA ILE A 65 19.25 -6.36 -1.56
C ILE A 65 20.70 -5.89 -1.44
N LEU A 66 21.01 -5.14 -0.37
CA LEU A 66 22.39 -4.82 -0.02
C LEU A 66 23.06 -6.04 0.61
N LYS A 67 24.10 -6.58 -0.04
CA LYS A 67 24.93 -7.63 0.56
C LYS A 67 25.96 -6.97 1.47
N ASN A 68 25.79 -7.12 2.77
CA ASN A 68 26.81 -6.75 3.74
C ASN A 68 28.04 -7.68 3.55
N LYS A 69 29.23 -7.10 3.40
CA LYS A 69 30.51 -7.82 3.33
C LYS A 69 31.07 -8.07 4.72
#